data_AF-A0A2D6Q280-F1
#
_entry.id   AF-A0A2D6Q280-F1
#
_cell.length_a   1.000
_cell.length_b   1.000
_cell.length_c   1.000
_cell.angle_alpha   90.00
_cell.angle_beta   90.00
_cell.angle_gamma   90.00
#
_symmetry.space_group_name_H-M   'P 1'
#
loop_
_entity.id
_entity.type
_entity.pdbx_description
1 polymer ?
#
loop_
_entity_poly.entity_id
_entity_poly.type
_entity_poly.pdbx_seq_one_letter_code
_entity_poly.pdbx_strand_id
1 'polypeptide(L)'
;MSEPGKAFEVRYFTKEALIEAALIATETDRNRQLDTDLLKENLVEGYKYPVTMAFSHNDEEMRVKIMLGPQEHEVGWLDIPYGTYEDLPTDTVLPN
;
A
#
# COMPACT_ATOMS: atom_id res chain seq x y z
N MET A 1 -34.68 -8.64 2.88
CA MET A 1 -33.84 -8.26 1.72
C MET A 1 -32.67 -7.48 2.29
N SER A 2 -31.48 -8.08 2.31
CA SER A 2 -30.25 -7.40 2.70
C SER A 2 -29.91 -6.40 1.60
N GLU A 3 -29.54 -5.17 1.95
CA GLU A 3 -29.00 -4.23 0.95
C GLU A 3 -27.76 -4.89 0.31
N PRO A 4 -27.61 -4.88 -1.03
CA PRO A 4 -26.34 -5.25 -1.64
C PRO A 4 -25.26 -4.36 -1.02
N GLY A 5 -24.21 -4.98 -0.51
CA GLY A 5 -23.20 -4.26 0.27
C GLY A 5 -22.67 -3.08 -0.54
N LYS A 6 -22.39 -1.97 0.16
CA LYS A 6 -21.85 -0.76 -0.46
C LYS A 6 -20.47 -1.07 -1.06
N ALA A 7 -20.31 -0.81 -2.36
CA ALA A 7 -18.99 -0.80 -2.99
C ALA A 7 -18.06 0.18 -2.27
N PHE A 8 -16.80 -0.20 -2.07
CA PHE A 8 -15.82 0.65 -1.42
C PHE A 8 -14.58 0.80 -2.29
N GLU A 9 -13.94 1.96 -2.19
CA GLU A 9 -12.73 2.28 -2.93
C GLU A 9 -11.50 1.86 -2.11
N VAL A 10 -10.57 1.17 -2.76
CA VAL A 10 -9.30 0.74 -2.16
C VAL A 10 -8.16 1.35 -2.95
N ARG A 11 -7.26 2.04 -2.26
CA ARG A 11 -5.98 2.46 -2.83
C ARG A 11 -5.04 1.27 -2.93
N TYR A 12 -4.23 1.22 -3.98
CA TYR A 12 -3.27 0.15 -4.17
C TYR A 12 -1.95 0.68 -4.73
N PHE A 13 -0.89 -0.06 -4.51
CA PHE A 13 0.38 0.14 -5.20
C PHE A 13 0.47 -0.78 -6.41
N THR A 14 1.08 -0.31 -7.50
CA THR A 14 1.74 -1.21 -8.46
C THR A 14 3.11 -1.61 -7.89
N LYS A 15 3.75 -2.61 -8.49
CA LYS A 15 5.10 -2.99 -8.07
C LYS A 15 6.08 -1.81 -8.17
N GLU A 16 6.05 -1.07 -9.27
CA GLU A 16 6.95 0.07 -9.49
C GLU A 16 6.71 1.17 -8.46
N ALA A 17 5.44 1.54 -8.23
CA ALA A 17 5.08 2.55 -7.23
C ALA A 17 5.48 2.13 -5.81
N LEU A 18 5.38 0.84 -5.48
CA LEU A 18 5.79 0.34 -4.17
C LEU A 18 7.31 0.38 -3.99
N ILE A 19 8.07 0.03 -5.03
CA ILE A 19 9.54 0.11 -4.99
C ILE A 19 9.99 1.58 -4.86
N GLU A 20 9.36 2.49 -5.60
CA GLU A 20 9.66 3.93 -5.52
C GLU A 20 9.34 4.48 -4.12
N ALA A 21 8.17 4.16 -3.58
CA ALA A 21 7.79 4.58 -2.23
C ALA A 21 8.72 4.00 -1.15
N ALA A 22 9.15 2.73 -1.30
CA ALA A 22 10.12 2.11 -0.41
C ALA A 22 11.49 2.78 -0.49
N LEU A 23 11.95 3.13 -1.70
CA LEU A 23 13.20 3.86 -1.89
C LEU A 23 13.14 5.23 -1.23
N ILE A 24 12.07 6.00 -1.43
CA ILE A 24 11.86 7.31 -0.77
C ILE A 24 11.88 7.15 0.74
N ALA A 25 11.21 6.13 1.28
CA ALA A 25 11.18 5.88 2.72
C ALA A 25 12.58 5.59 3.29
N THR A 26 13.41 4.85 2.56
CA THR A 26 14.81 4.59 2.94
C THR A 26 15.70 5.82 2.78
N GLU A 27 15.61 6.55 1.67
CA GLU A 27 16.40 7.76 1.41
C GLU A 27 16.11 8.89 2.40
N THR A 28 14.88 8.92 2.95
CA THR A 28 14.43 9.92 3.94
C THR A 28 14.39 9.40 5.37
N ASP A 29 15.00 8.23 5.64
CA ASP A 29 15.14 7.61 6.98
C ASP A 29 13.83 7.49 7.76
N ARG A 30 12.77 7.02 7.09
CA ARG A 30 11.43 6.85 7.70
C ARG A 30 11.41 5.66 8.66
N ASN A 31 10.49 5.66 9.61
CA ASN A 31 10.42 4.65 10.69
C ASN A 31 10.05 3.23 10.18
N ARG A 32 9.17 3.13 9.19
CA ARG A 32 8.86 1.87 8.49
C ARG A 32 9.29 1.94 7.03
N GLN A 33 10.17 1.03 6.67
CA GLN A 33 10.75 0.87 5.35
C GLN A 33 10.56 -0.58 4.90
N LEU A 34 10.49 -0.78 3.58
CA LEU A 34 10.50 -2.09 2.96
C LEU A 34 11.80 -2.24 2.17
N ASP A 35 12.37 -3.44 2.19
CA ASP A 35 13.58 -3.73 1.43
C ASP A 35 13.28 -3.72 -0.08
N THR A 36 13.86 -2.76 -0.80
CA THR A 36 13.59 -2.59 -2.24
C THR A 36 14.06 -3.77 -3.08
N ASP A 37 15.10 -4.48 -2.66
CA ASP A 37 15.63 -5.61 -3.44
C ASP A 37 14.71 -6.83 -3.28
N LEU A 38 14.23 -7.08 -2.06
CA LEU A 38 13.19 -8.09 -1.85
C LEU A 38 11.91 -7.77 -2.62
N LEU A 39 11.50 -6.50 -2.71
CA LEU A 39 10.33 -6.11 -3.51
C LEU A 39 10.57 -6.36 -5.01
N LYS A 40 11.73 -6.02 -5.55
CA LYS A 40 12.07 -6.25 -6.97
C LYS A 40 12.03 -7.74 -7.32
N GLU A 41 12.56 -8.58 -6.44
CA GLU A 41 12.68 -10.03 -6.64
C GLU A 41 11.34 -10.77 -6.48
N ASN A 42 10.50 -10.37 -5.52
CA ASN A 42 9.34 -11.17 -5.10
C ASN A 42 8.00 -10.63 -5.61
N LEU A 43 7.91 -9.35 -5.98
CA LEU A 43 6.66 -8.81 -6.51
C LEU A 43 6.47 -9.13 -7.99
N VAL A 44 5.22 -9.35 -8.37
CA VAL A 44 4.77 -9.70 -9.71
C VAL A 44 4.30 -8.43 -10.43
N GLU A 45 4.78 -8.22 -11.65
CA GLU A 45 4.33 -7.09 -12.47
C GLU A 45 2.83 -7.16 -12.78
N GLY A 46 2.18 -6.00 -12.84
CA GLY A 46 0.74 -5.89 -13.14
C GLY A 46 -0.20 -6.31 -12.00
N TYR A 47 0.31 -6.80 -10.88
CA TYR A 47 -0.49 -7.02 -9.68
C TYR A 47 -0.79 -5.70 -8.97
N LYS A 48 -1.98 -5.64 -8.37
CA LYS A 48 -2.39 -4.55 -7.48
C LYS A 48 -2.14 -4.99 -6.04
N TYR A 49 -1.35 -4.21 -5.31
CA TYR A 49 -1.02 -4.44 -3.91
C TYR A 49 -1.86 -3.51 -3.03
N PRO A 50 -3.03 -3.96 -2.54
CA PRO A 50 -3.97 -3.08 -1.87
C PRO A 50 -3.45 -2.58 -0.53
N VAL A 51 -3.72 -1.32 -0.24
CA VAL A 51 -3.58 -0.74 1.09
C VAL A 51 -4.77 -1.20 1.93
N THR A 52 -4.48 -2.01 2.94
CA THR A 52 -5.48 -2.59 3.84
C THR A 52 -5.71 -1.76 5.10
N MET A 53 -4.78 -0.86 5.43
CA MET A 53 -4.88 0.09 6.53
C MET A 53 -4.04 1.32 6.23
N ALA A 54 -4.55 2.49 6.58
CA ALA A 54 -3.83 3.76 6.44
C ALA A 54 -4.22 4.69 7.60
N PHE A 55 -3.23 5.31 8.23
CA PHE A 55 -3.45 6.32 9.27
C PHE A 55 -2.26 7.28 9.35
N SER A 56 -2.52 8.50 9.83
CA SER A 56 -1.48 9.48 10.14
C SER A 56 -0.52 8.92 11.20
N HIS A 57 0.77 8.81 10.86
CA HIS A 57 1.80 8.39 11.83
C HIS A 57 2.25 9.57 12.68
N ASN A 58 2.41 10.73 12.05
CA ASN A 58 2.78 12.02 12.63
C ASN A 58 2.24 13.15 11.72
N ASP A 59 2.65 14.39 11.95
CA ASP A 59 2.19 15.56 11.18
C ASP A 59 2.75 15.60 9.73
N GLU A 60 3.63 14.68 9.35
CA GLU A 60 4.31 14.65 8.04
C GLU A 60 4.07 13.37 7.24
N GLU A 61 3.71 12.26 7.89
CA GLU A 61 3.69 10.92 7.31
C GLU A 61 2.36 10.18 7.49
N MET A 62 2.00 9.40 6.47
CA MET A 62 1.03 8.32 6.54
C MET A 62 1.76 6.99 6.77
N ARG A 63 1.29 6.20 7.74
CA ARG A 63 1.65 4.79 7.85
C ARG A 63 0.61 3.95 7.13
N VAL A 64 1.07 3.12 6.19
CA VAL A 64 0.23 2.22 5.42
C VAL A 64 0.58 0.76 5.67
N LYS A 65 -0.45 -0.09 5.69
CA LYS A 65 -0.34 -1.55 5.67
C LYS A 65 -0.72 -2.06 4.29
N ILE A 66 0.15 -2.81 3.66
CA ILE A 66 0.01 -3.27 2.28
C ILE A 66 -0.05 -4.80 2.28
N MET A 67 -0.96 -5.38 1.51
CA MET A 67 -1.00 -6.83 1.27
C MET A 67 -0.03 -7.17 0.14
N LEU A 68 0.97 -8.00 0.43
CA LEU A 68 2.07 -8.36 -0.49
C LEU A 68 1.90 -9.73 -1.14
N GLY A 69 0.98 -10.55 -0.65
CA GLY A 69 0.68 -11.86 -1.21
C GLY A 69 -0.75 -12.31 -0.89
N PRO A 70 -1.15 -13.51 -1.36
CA PRO A 70 -2.53 -14.00 -1.24
C PRO A 70 -2.94 -14.34 0.20
N GLN A 71 -2.00 -14.47 1.14
CA GLN A 71 -2.31 -14.82 2.52
C GLN A 71 -2.42 -13.58 3.41
N GLU A 72 -3.37 -13.57 4.36
CA GLU A 72 -3.64 -12.40 5.22
C GLU A 72 -2.45 -11.89 6.03
N HIS A 73 -1.45 -12.76 6.27
CA HIS A 73 -0.23 -12.43 7.02
C HIS A 73 0.92 -11.94 6.14
N GLU A 74 0.81 -12.06 4.82
CA GLU A 74 1.81 -11.57 3.87
C GLU A 74 1.61 -10.06 3.67
N VAL A 75 2.03 -9.28 4.66
CA VAL A 75 1.78 -7.84 4.72
C VAL A 75 3.07 -7.05 5.00
N GLY A 76 3.16 -5.86 4.40
CA GLY A 76 4.22 -4.89 4.64
C GLY A 76 3.70 -3.64 5.33
N TRP A 77 4.54 -3.00 6.13
CA TRP A 77 4.28 -1.67 6.68
C TRP A 77 5.27 -0.68 6.08
N LEU A 78 4.76 0.46 5.63
CA LEU A 78 5.56 1.51 5.01
C LEU A 78 5.08 2.87 5.50
N ASP A 79 6.02 3.75 5.83
CA ASP A 79 5.74 5.15 6.12
C ASP A 79 6.04 5.99 4.88
N ILE A 80 5.07 6.77 4.43
CA ILE A 80 5.14 7.56 3.20
C ILE A 80 4.63 8.99 3.44
N PRO A 81 5.06 9.98 2.64
CA PRO A 81 4.43 11.30 2.63
C PRO A 81 2.92 11.23 2.36
N TYR A 82 2.15 12.16 2.90
CA TYR A 82 0.70 12.26 2.63
C TYR A 82 0.38 12.31 1.14
N GLY A 83 1.11 13.12 0.37
CA GLY A 83 0.91 13.23 -1.08
C GLY A 83 1.10 11.91 -1.82
N THR A 84 2.10 11.11 -1.43
CA THR A 84 2.33 9.77 -2.01
C THR A 84 1.13 8.86 -1.79
N TYR A 85 0.48 8.94 -0.63
CA TYR A 85 -0.75 8.17 -0.36
C TYR A 85 -1.94 8.68 -1.18
N GLU A 86 -2.10 10.00 -1.28
CA GLU A 86 -3.20 10.64 -2.01
C GLU A 86 -3.15 10.35 -3.52
N ASP A 87 -1.94 10.27 -4.08
CA ASP A 87 -1.69 10.02 -5.50
C ASP A 87 -1.82 8.53 -5.90
N LEU A 88 -2.03 7.62 -4.93
CA LEU A 88 -2.22 6.21 -5.25
C LEU A 88 -3.50 5.99 -6.08
N PRO A 89 -3.43 5.12 -7.09
CA PRO A 89 -4.62 4.72 -7.84
C PRO A 89 -5.62 4.03 -6.91
N THR A 90 -6.90 4.22 -7.21
CA THR A 90 -8.02 3.59 -6.51
C THR A 90 -8.70 2.56 -7.41
N ASP A 91 -9.18 1.48 -6.80
CA ASP A 91 -10.06 0.52 -7.46
C ASP A 91 -11.36 0.33 -6.66
N THR A 92 -12.44 -0.03 -7.35
CA THR A 92 -13.74 -0.32 -6.73
C THR A 92 -13.82 -1.79 -6.38
N VAL A 93 -13.97 -2.08 -5.08
CA VAL A 93 -14.21 -3.44 -4.59
C VAL A 93 -15.70 -3.61 -4.32
N LEU A 94 -16.30 -4.61 -4.97
CA LEU A 94 -17.66 -5.02 -4.71
C LEU A 94 -17.67 -6.00 -3.53
N PRO A 95 -18.59 -5.85 -2.56
CA PRO A 95 -18.74 -6.82 -1.51
C PRO A 95 -19.30 -8.13 -2.06
N ASN A 96 -18.79 -9.24 -1.53
CA ASN A 96 -19.29 -10.60 -1.78
C ASN A 96 -20.64 -10.85 -1.11
#